data_AF-A0A0P9N5N2-F1
#
_entry.id   AF-A0A0P9N5N2-F1
#
_cell.length_a   1.000
_cell.length_b   1.000
_cell.length_c   1.000
_cell.angle_alpha   90.00
_cell.angle_beta   90.00
_cell.angle_gamma   90.00
#
_symmetry.space_group_name_H-M   'P 1'
#
loop_
_entity.id
_entity.type
_entity.pdbx_description
1 polymer ?
#
loop_
_entity_poly.entity_id
_entity_poly.type
_entity_poly.pdbx_seq_one_letter_code
_entity_poly.pdbx_strand_id
1 'polypeptide(L)'
;MSYTFRATFPALFLSLVLPCALPVLAADPAPAKDAAAEAPVERAPLLSRSQEDAIALERQLPREDQQQLQAGDESFLALWKPANSDEPQGAVIIVPGDAESPDWPDAVGPLRRKFPDVGWSSLSITLPDAIDNSLVPREPDAASTDANAAKPKESPKDASAKAQDPAAEAEALAAAATAKAAADEELNKAQAERIFARIESAISFAQQNKARSIVLIGHSSGAYWAARFLNERTSPAVQKLVMLAAREPVNAAPSLLDMVPQLKIKTADFIYKNSPDQAAKARLQASKRAKGPGFTQIGLINIVGNEDTEQEQLFRRVRGWIDAKEEK
;
A
#
# COMPACT_ATOMS: atom_id res chain seq x y z
N MET A 1 23.21 67.13 -42.17
CA MET A 1 24.24 66.47 -41.33
C MET A 1 24.01 64.97 -41.47
N SER A 2 24.40 64.34 -42.58
CA SER A 2 25.75 63.94 -42.99
C SER A 2 26.25 62.70 -42.20
N TYR A 3 26.27 61.58 -42.93
CA TYR A 3 26.67 60.22 -42.59
C TYR A 3 28.06 60.08 -41.95
N THR A 4 28.31 58.97 -41.22
CA THR A 4 29.42 58.03 -41.51
C THR A 4 29.29 56.69 -40.76
N PHE A 5 29.26 55.60 -41.53
CA PHE A 5 29.73 54.26 -41.17
C PHE A 5 31.20 54.29 -40.76
N ARG A 6 31.62 53.42 -39.81
CA ARG A 6 32.97 52.83 -39.81
C ARG A 6 32.94 51.38 -39.31
N ALA A 7 33.21 50.47 -40.24
CA ALA A 7 33.73 49.13 -39.99
C ALA A 7 35.27 49.19 -40.13
N THR A 8 36.02 48.57 -39.23
CA THR A 8 37.43 48.14 -39.43
C THR A 8 37.81 47.05 -38.41
N PHE A 9 37.81 45.78 -38.84
CA PHE A 9 38.86 44.78 -38.50
C PHE A 9 40.02 45.03 -39.51
N PRO A 10 41.33 44.69 -39.30
CA PRO A 10 41.86 43.45 -38.70
C PRO A 10 43.24 43.53 -37.95
N ALA A 11 43.66 42.45 -37.30
CA ALA A 11 45.05 41.97 -37.06
C ALA A 11 44.96 40.82 -36.02
N LEU A 12 44.99 39.53 -36.34
CA LEU A 12 46.05 38.71 -36.95
C LEU A 12 47.39 38.79 -36.21
N PHE A 13 47.48 38.04 -35.11
CA PHE A 13 48.75 37.44 -34.67
C PHE A 13 48.52 35.96 -34.37
N LEU A 14 48.82 35.16 -35.38
CA LEU A 14 49.12 33.75 -35.29
C LEU A 14 50.51 33.65 -34.62
N SER A 15 50.61 33.09 -33.42
CA SER A 15 51.87 32.53 -32.95
C SER A 15 51.63 31.20 -32.27
N LEU A 16 52.39 30.25 -32.78
CA LEU A 16 52.34 28.81 -32.66
C LEU A 16 53.40 28.42 -31.63
N VAL A 17 53.04 27.84 -30.48
CA VAL A 17 53.99 27.07 -29.65
C VAL A 17 53.28 25.90 -28.97
N LEU A 18 53.61 24.70 -29.45
CA LEU A 18 53.42 23.36 -28.89
C LEU A 18 54.85 22.79 -28.71
N PRO A 19 55.14 21.77 -27.87
CA PRO A 19 54.72 21.44 -26.50
C PRO A 19 55.95 21.34 -25.55
N CYS A 20 55.80 21.57 -24.25
CA CYS A 20 56.80 21.12 -23.25
C CYS A 20 56.21 20.02 -22.39
N ALA A 21 56.40 18.78 -22.84
CA ALA A 21 56.22 17.59 -22.02
C ALA A 21 57.32 17.58 -20.93
N LEU A 22 56.92 17.60 -19.67
CA LEU A 22 57.81 17.24 -18.57
C LEU A 22 57.88 15.70 -18.49
N PRO A 23 59.06 15.11 -18.24
CA PRO A 23 59.18 13.66 -18.14
C PRO A 23 58.42 13.16 -16.92
N VAL A 24 57.58 12.15 -17.13
CA VAL A 24 57.07 11.29 -16.05
C VAL A 24 58.27 10.57 -15.48
N LEU A 25 58.72 11.00 -14.30
CA LEU A 25 59.63 10.25 -13.47
C LEU A 25 58.75 9.23 -12.74
N ALA A 26 58.75 7.99 -13.24
CA ALA A 26 58.15 6.86 -12.55
C ALA A 26 58.93 6.65 -11.25
N ALA A 27 58.45 7.25 -10.16
CA ALA A 27 58.81 6.83 -8.82
C ALA A 27 58.16 5.46 -8.61
N ASP A 28 58.99 4.42 -8.60
CA ASP A 28 58.62 3.07 -8.22
C ASP A 28 58.02 3.14 -6.80
N PRO A 29 56.72 2.90 -6.59
CA PRO A 29 56.18 2.89 -5.25
C PRO A 29 56.65 1.59 -4.59
N ALA A 30 57.48 1.74 -3.56
CA ALA A 30 57.73 0.69 -2.58
C ALA A 30 56.39 0.04 -2.17
N PRO A 31 56.34 -1.29 -1.95
CA PRO A 31 55.09 -1.99 -1.73
C PRO A 31 54.43 -1.41 -0.49
N ALA A 32 53.32 -0.68 -0.69
CA ALA A 32 52.47 -0.22 0.38
C ALA A 32 51.85 -1.45 1.04
N LYS A 33 52.52 -1.91 2.10
CA LYS A 33 51.99 -2.79 3.11
C LYS A 33 50.94 -1.97 3.86
N ASP A 34 49.70 -2.07 3.40
CA ASP A 34 48.45 -1.94 4.13
C ASP A 34 47.33 -1.73 3.11
N ALA A 35 46.92 -2.83 2.48
CA ALA A 35 45.59 -2.89 1.86
C ALA A 35 44.59 -2.84 3.01
N ALA A 36 44.13 -1.62 3.34
CA ALA A 36 42.96 -1.42 4.17
C ALA A 36 41.83 -2.26 3.56
N ALA A 37 41.34 -3.23 4.34
CA ALA A 37 40.16 -3.99 3.98
C ALA A 37 39.02 -2.98 3.72
N GLU A 38 38.59 -2.86 2.47
CA GLU A 38 37.37 -2.13 2.13
C GLU A 38 36.24 -2.73 2.97
N ALA A 39 35.68 -1.91 3.85
CA ALA A 39 34.50 -2.29 4.61
C ALA A 39 33.41 -2.73 3.61
N PRO A 40 32.68 -3.83 3.87
CA PRO A 40 31.66 -4.30 2.95
C PRO A 40 30.68 -3.17 2.64
N VAL A 41 30.55 -2.80 1.36
CA VAL A 41 29.56 -1.81 0.92
C VAL A 41 28.18 -2.38 1.25
N GLU A 42 27.53 -1.81 2.26
CA GLU A 42 26.16 -2.16 2.61
C GLU A 42 25.27 -1.82 1.41
N ARG A 43 24.72 -2.86 0.79
CA ARG A 43 23.81 -2.68 -0.35
C ARG A 43 22.61 -1.89 0.11
N ALA A 44 22.26 -0.84 -0.63
CA ALA A 44 21.05 -0.07 -0.38
C ALA A 44 19.86 -1.03 -0.23
N PRO A 45 18.96 -0.81 0.75
CA PRO A 45 17.82 -1.67 0.96
C PRO A 45 16.97 -1.72 -0.32
N LEU A 46 16.43 -2.90 -0.62
CA LEU A 46 15.52 -3.04 -1.75
C LEU A 46 14.28 -2.18 -1.50
N LEU A 47 13.80 -1.56 -2.57
CA LEU A 47 12.54 -0.82 -2.53
C LEU A 47 11.41 -1.81 -2.25
N SER A 48 10.42 -1.33 -1.50
CA SER A 48 9.22 -2.10 -1.30
C SER A 48 8.35 -2.06 -2.56
N ARG A 49 7.47 -3.05 -2.71
CA ARG A 49 6.62 -3.15 -3.91
C ARG A 49 5.76 -1.88 -4.11
N SER A 50 5.14 -1.38 -3.03
CA SER A 50 4.37 -0.13 -3.09
C SER A 50 5.20 1.08 -3.54
N GLN A 51 6.49 1.13 -3.21
CA GLN A 51 7.41 2.19 -3.68
C GLN A 51 7.74 2.04 -5.16
N GLU A 52 7.97 0.82 -5.64
CA GLU A 52 8.19 0.55 -7.07
C GLU A 52 6.97 0.91 -7.92
N ASP A 53 5.77 0.51 -7.47
CA ASP A 53 4.50 0.84 -8.11
C ASP A 53 4.29 2.37 -8.14
N ALA A 54 4.61 3.09 -7.05
CA ALA A 54 4.53 4.55 -7.00
C ALA A 54 5.47 5.22 -8.02
N ILE A 55 6.74 4.79 -8.09
CA ILE A 55 7.72 5.32 -9.06
C ILE A 55 7.26 5.05 -10.50
N ALA A 56 6.66 3.89 -10.77
CA ALA A 56 6.12 3.58 -12.08
C ALA A 56 4.96 4.51 -12.45
N LEU A 57 4.03 4.74 -11.52
CA LEU A 57 2.88 5.63 -11.71
C LEU A 57 3.29 7.09 -11.90
N GLU A 58 4.29 7.58 -11.17
CA GLU A 58 4.81 8.95 -11.32
C GLU A 58 5.34 9.24 -12.73
N ARG A 59 5.82 8.21 -13.43
CA ARG A 59 6.31 8.32 -14.81
C ARG A 59 5.20 8.27 -15.85
N GLN A 60 4.08 7.61 -15.52
CA GLN A 60 2.98 7.37 -16.46
C GLN A 60 1.87 8.41 -16.36
N LEU A 61 1.62 8.92 -15.15
CA LEU A 61 0.51 9.82 -14.89
C LEU A 61 0.93 11.29 -15.00
N PRO A 62 -0.02 12.20 -15.30
CA PRO A 62 0.24 13.64 -15.29
C PRO A 62 0.68 14.13 -13.90
N ARG A 63 1.59 15.10 -13.85
CA ARG A 63 2.14 15.61 -12.58
C ARG A 63 1.09 16.32 -11.73
N GLU A 64 0.09 16.93 -12.37
CA GLU A 64 -1.03 17.59 -11.70
C GLU A 64 -1.90 16.62 -10.88
N ASP A 65 -1.96 15.35 -11.29
CA ASP A 65 -2.70 14.32 -10.58
C ASP A 65 -1.89 13.73 -9.41
N GLN A 66 -0.58 13.96 -9.34
CA GLN A 66 0.33 13.35 -8.37
C GLN A 66 0.49 14.23 -7.14
N GLN A 67 0.34 13.65 -5.95
CA GLN A 67 0.50 14.33 -4.67
C GLN A 67 1.35 13.47 -3.74
N GLN A 68 2.41 14.06 -3.17
CA GLN A 68 3.16 13.42 -2.09
C GLN A 68 2.55 13.81 -0.76
N LEU A 69 1.98 12.83 -0.05
CA LEU A 69 1.40 13.02 1.26
C LEU A 69 2.35 12.48 2.33
N GLN A 70 2.22 13.01 3.55
CA GLN A 70 3.05 12.64 4.69
C GLN A 70 2.21 11.92 5.74
N ALA A 71 2.66 10.76 6.20
CA ALA A 71 2.07 9.98 7.29
C ALA A 71 3.16 9.63 8.31
N GLY A 72 3.23 10.41 9.39
CA GLY A 72 4.35 10.33 10.34
C GLY A 72 5.66 10.66 9.62
N ASP A 73 6.62 9.74 9.68
CA ASP A 73 7.92 9.89 9.02
C ASP A 73 7.94 9.38 7.56
N GLU A 74 6.86 8.75 7.09
CA GLU A 74 6.76 8.21 5.74
C GLU A 74 6.09 9.18 4.78
N SER A 75 6.70 9.39 3.61
CA SER A 75 6.03 10.02 2.46
C SER A 75 5.49 8.95 1.52
N PHE A 76 4.33 9.19 0.92
CA PHE A 76 3.71 8.26 -0.02
C PHE A 76 2.95 8.99 -1.14
N LEU A 77 2.90 8.34 -2.29
CA LEU A 77 2.13 8.82 -3.44
C LEU A 77 0.62 8.67 -3.18
N ALA A 78 -0.09 9.77 -3.39
CA ALA A 78 -1.53 9.79 -3.57
C ALA A 78 -1.86 10.44 -4.92
N LEU A 79 -3.00 10.05 -5.49
CA LEU A 79 -3.47 10.53 -6.78
C LEU A 79 -4.75 11.35 -6.60
N TRP A 80 -4.66 12.65 -6.85
CA TRP A 80 -5.72 13.62 -6.65
C TRP A 80 -6.29 14.10 -7.97
N LYS A 81 -7.62 14.16 -8.08
CA LYS A 81 -8.30 14.87 -9.16
C LYS A 81 -9.38 15.78 -8.57
N PRO A 82 -9.36 17.09 -8.85
CA PRO A 82 -10.43 17.99 -8.41
C PRO A 82 -11.73 17.67 -9.15
N ALA A 83 -12.87 18.02 -8.55
CA ALA A 83 -14.17 17.94 -9.23
C ALA A 83 -14.21 18.84 -10.47
N ASN A 84 -14.84 18.35 -11.55
CA ASN A 84 -15.10 19.12 -12.76
C ASN A 84 -16.37 19.98 -12.62
N SER A 85 -16.47 20.72 -11.50
CA SER A 85 -17.61 21.58 -11.15
C SER A 85 -17.14 22.79 -10.32
N ASP A 86 -17.86 23.90 -10.49
CA ASP A 86 -17.72 25.13 -9.70
C ASP A 86 -18.19 24.99 -8.25
N GLU A 87 -19.11 24.06 -7.98
CA GLU A 87 -19.61 23.71 -6.65
C GLU A 87 -19.36 22.22 -6.33
N PRO A 88 -18.12 21.84 -5.97
CA PRO A 88 -17.81 20.46 -5.60
C PRO A 88 -18.67 19.95 -4.44
N GLN A 89 -19.26 18.76 -4.60
CA GLN A 89 -20.08 18.13 -3.56
C GLN A 89 -19.24 17.72 -2.34
N GLY A 90 -17.97 17.39 -2.58
CA GLY A 90 -17.05 16.86 -1.59
C GLY A 90 -15.88 16.13 -2.23
N ALA A 91 -15.29 15.20 -1.49
CA ALA A 91 -14.24 14.31 -1.99
C ALA A 91 -14.56 12.84 -1.71
N VAL A 92 -14.27 11.97 -2.67
CA VAL A 92 -14.17 10.53 -2.45
C VAL A 92 -12.70 10.20 -2.17
N ILE A 93 -12.43 9.53 -1.05
CA ILE A 93 -11.11 9.00 -0.72
C ILE A 93 -11.18 7.50 -0.95
N ILE A 94 -10.33 7.00 -1.84
CA ILE A 94 -10.29 5.59 -2.24
C ILE A 94 -9.08 4.95 -1.58
N VAL A 95 -9.36 3.90 -0.79
CA VAL A 95 -8.39 3.05 -0.10
C VAL A 95 -8.30 1.73 -0.87
N PRO A 96 -7.22 1.50 -1.63
CA PRO A 96 -7.02 0.25 -2.36
C PRO A 96 -6.86 -0.95 -1.42
N GLY A 97 -6.95 -2.14 -1.99
CA GLY A 97 -6.62 -3.39 -1.30
C GLY A 97 -5.12 -3.60 -1.14
N ASP A 98 -4.79 -4.66 -0.40
CA ASP A 98 -3.43 -5.16 -0.28
C ASP A 98 -2.95 -5.48 -1.69
N ALA A 99 -1.70 -5.12 -1.98
CA ALA A 99 -1.13 -5.39 -3.27
C ALA A 99 -1.84 -4.67 -4.45
N GLU A 100 -2.62 -3.61 -4.18
CA GLU A 100 -3.21 -2.74 -5.21
C GLU A 100 -2.58 -1.34 -5.17
N SER A 101 -2.41 -0.73 -6.34
CA SER A 101 -1.86 0.62 -6.49
C SER A 101 -2.96 1.69 -6.42
N PRO A 102 -2.64 2.98 -6.19
CA PRO A 102 -3.65 4.04 -6.19
C PRO A 102 -4.29 4.31 -7.57
N ASP A 103 -3.82 3.66 -8.65
CA ASP A 103 -4.47 3.67 -9.96
C ASP A 103 -4.78 2.25 -10.46
N TRP A 104 -5.08 1.33 -9.55
CA TRP A 104 -5.41 -0.06 -9.90
C TRP A 104 -6.50 -0.11 -10.99
N PRO A 105 -6.33 -0.95 -12.04
CA PRO A 105 -7.19 -0.92 -13.23
C PRO A 105 -8.66 -1.22 -12.91
N ASP A 106 -8.92 -2.01 -11.88
CA ASP A 106 -10.26 -2.37 -11.43
C ASP A 106 -10.70 -1.54 -10.23
N ALA A 107 -11.95 -1.04 -10.26
CA ALA A 107 -12.57 -0.22 -9.23
C ALA A 107 -11.81 1.07 -8.89
N VAL A 108 -10.61 1.02 -8.32
CA VAL A 108 -9.84 2.17 -7.81
C VAL A 108 -9.61 3.23 -8.90
N GLY A 109 -8.86 2.90 -9.95
CA GLY A 109 -8.56 3.82 -11.05
C GLY A 109 -9.81 4.31 -11.80
N PRO A 110 -10.74 3.41 -12.20
CA PRO A 110 -12.00 3.82 -12.83
C PRO A 110 -12.82 4.78 -11.99
N LEU A 111 -12.99 4.52 -10.68
CA LEU A 111 -13.70 5.42 -9.78
C LEU A 111 -12.97 6.75 -9.64
N ARG A 112 -11.64 6.73 -9.43
CA ARG A 112 -10.81 7.95 -9.36
C ARG A 112 -11.02 8.85 -10.57
N ARG A 113 -11.09 8.28 -11.78
CA ARG A 113 -11.25 9.05 -13.02
C ARG A 113 -12.69 9.52 -13.25
N LYS A 114 -13.71 8.76 -12.83
CA LYS A 114 -15.13 9.05 -13.13
C LYS A 114 -15.83 9.95 -12.11
N PHE A 115 -15.42 9.96 -10.85
CA PHE A 115 -16.05 10.82 -9.83
C PHE A 115 -15.91 12.34 -10.10
N PRO A 116 -14.76 12.85 -10.61
CA PRO A 116 -14.62 14.24 -11.03
C PRO A 116 -15.72 14.73 -11.97
N ASP A 117 -16.11 13.91 -12.94
CA ASP A 117 -17.13 14.25 -13.94
C ASP A 117 -18.54 14.37 -13.37
N VAL A 118 -18.75 13.95 -12.12
CA VAL A 118 -20.03 13.99 -11.42
C VAL A 118 -20.02 14.92 -10.21
N GLY A 119 -19.03 15.82 -10.15
CA GLY A 119 -18.95 16.89 -9.15
C GLY A 119 -18.29 16.48 -7.84
N TRP A 120 -17.66 15.31 -7.77
CA TRP A 120 -16.89 14.85 -6.61
C TRP A 120 -15.40 14.92 -6.92
N SER A 121 -14.59 15.52 -6.05
CA SER A 121 -13.13 15.36 -6.18
C SER A 121 -12.75 13.93 -5.78
N SER A 122 -11.67 13.39 -6.33
CA SER A 122 -11.22 12.02 -6.02
C SER A 122 -9.78 12.00 -5.54
N LEU A 123 -9.52 11.22 -4.49
CA LEU A 123 -8.19 10.98 -3.95
C LEU A 123 -8.00 9.47 -3.80
N SER A 124 -6.98 8.89 -4.41
CA SER A 124 -6.60 7.48 -4.17
C SER A 124 -5.24 7.42 -3.51
N ILE A 125 -5.10 6.61 -2.46
CA ILE A 125 -3.86 6.57 -1.66
C ILE A 125 -3.09 5.26 -1.83
N THR A 126 -1.76 5.34 -1.73
CA THR A 126 -0.92 4.13 -1.64
C THR A 126 -0.92 3.61 -0.22
N LEU A 127 -1.28 2.33 -0.01
CA LEU A 127 -1.14 1.66 1.27
C LEU A 127 0.30 1.14 1.48
N PRO A 128 0.78 1.07 2.74
CA PRO A 128 2.03 0.35 3.02
C PRO A 128 1.85 -1.13 2.69
N ASP A 129 2.93 -1.76 2.23
CA ASP A 129 2.92 -3.21 1.98
C ASP A 129 2.54 -3.98 3.25
N ALA A 130 1.76 -5.05 3.09
CA ALA A 130 1.36 -5.90 4.21
C ALA A 130 2.60 -6.61 4.78
N ILE A 131 2.74 -6.61 6.10
CA ILE A 131 3.80 -7.32 6.78
C ILE A 131 3.37 -8.79 6.88
N ASP A 132 3.93 -9.66 6.04
CA ASP A 132 3.71 -11.10 6.11
C ASP A 132 4.96 -11.83 6.62
N ASN A 133 4.86 -12.41 7.81
CA ASN A 133 5.91 -13.22 8.44
C ASN A 133 5.83 -14.71 8.08
N SER A 134 4.98 -15.11 7.14
CA SER A 134 4.97 -16.48 6.59
C SER A 134 6.30 -16.84 5.92
N LEU A 135 7.06 -15.83 5.49
CA LEU A 135 8.41 -15.94 4.93
C LEU A 135 9.46 -15.76 6.03
N VAL A 136 9.53 -16.69 6.98
CA VAL A 136 10.67 -16.73 7.92
C VAL A 136 11.97 -16.97 7.13
N PRO A 137 13.00 -16.11 7.30
CA PRO A 137 14.31 -16.36 6.71
C PRO A 137 14.77 -17.76 7.07
N ARG A 138 15.18 -18.54 6.06
CA ARG A 138 15.86 -19.81 6.31
C ARG A 138 17.11 -19.47 7.14
N GLU A 139 17.18 -19.96 8.37
CA GLU A 139 18.41 -19.82 9.16
C GLU A 139 19.56 -20.30 8.28
N PRO A 140 20.66 -19.54 8.14
CA PRO A 140 21.78 -19.98 7.34
C PRO A 140 22.28 -21.28 7.96
N ASP A 141 22.28 -22.37 7.18
CA ASP A 141 22.89 -23.63 7.60
C ASP A 141 24.30 -23.30 8.09
N ALA A 142 24.53 -23.46 9.39
CA ALA A 142 25.85 -23.35 9.97
C ALA A 142 26.71 -24.38 9.22
N ALA A 143 27.66 -23.89 8.43
CA ALA A 143 28.55 -24.73 7.64
C ALA A 143 29.19 -25.77 8.58
N SER A 144 28.84 -27.04 8.37
CA SER A 144 29.47 -28.16 9.06
C SER A 144 30.91 -28.28 8.59
N THR A 145 31.79 -27.59 9.30
CA THR A 145 33.21 -27.93 9.33
C THR A 145 33.32 -29.15 10.23
N ASP A 146 33.43 -30.33 9.60
CA ASP A 146 34.52 -31.25 9.90
C ASP A 146 34.46 -32.44 8.95
N ALA A 147 35.36 -32.39 7.97
CA ALA A 147 35.77 -33.56 7.24
C ALA A 147 36.84 -34.29 8.07
N ASN A 148 36.55 -35.57 8.34
CA ASN A 148 37.49 -36.70 8.42
C ASN A 148 37.95 -37.20 9.81
N ALA A 149 37.30 -38.26 10.29
CA ALA A 149 37.93 -39.35 11.03
C ALA A 149 37.22 -40.69 10.73
N ALA A 150 38.03 -41.75 10.64
CA ALA A 150 37.81 -42.97 9.88
C ALA A 150 36.92 -44.06 10.50
N LYS A 151 36.13 -44.70 9.60
CA LYS A 151 35.74 -46.13 9.44
C LYS A 151 35.09 -46.99 10.56
N PRO A 152 34.29 -48.01 10.14
CA PRO A 152 33.15 -48.55 10.88
C PRO A 152 33.42 -49.88 11.60
N LYS A 153 32.66 -50.14 12.67
CA LYS A 153 32.41 -51.49 13.20
C LYS A 153 30.93 -51.67 13.56
N GLU A 154 30.50 -52.91 13.37
CA GLU A 154 29.15 -53.41 13.22
C GLU A 154 28.21 -53.23 14.44
N SER A 155 26.92 -53.12 14.08
CA SER A 155 25.67 -53.21 14.84
C SER A 155 25.48 -54.57 15.56
N PRO A 156 24.40 -54.85 16.34
CA PRO A 156 23.18 -54.05 16.56
C PRO A 156 22.64 -54.02 18.01
N LYS A 157 21.52 -53.27 18.18
CA LYS A 157 20.42 -53.47 19.15
C LYS A 157 20.41 -52.53 20.37
N ASP A 158 19.71 -51.40 20.23
CA ASP A 158 18.36 -51.26 20.78
C ASP A 158 17.71 -49.98 20.24
N ALA A 159 16.71 -50.17 19.38
CA ALA A 159 15.79 -49.11 19.00
C ALA A 159 14.81 -48.89 20.16
N SER A 160 15.22 -48.11 21.15
CA SER A 160 14.27 -47.39 21.99
C SER A 160 14.07 -46.01 21.37
N ALA A 161 13.13 -45.94 20.42
CA ALA A 161 12.50 -44.66 20.11
C ALA A 161 11.89 -44.17 21.43
N LYS A 162 12.51 -43.16 22.06
CA LYS A 162 11.86 -42.39 23.12
C LYS A 162 10.55 -41.88 22.52
N ALA A 163 9.44 -42.47 22.92
CA ALA A 163 8.13 -41.85 22.71
C ALA A 163 8.20 -40.48 23.40
N GLN A 164 8.24 -39.43 22.60
CA GLN A 164 8.02 -38.07 23.11
C GLN A 164 6.65 -38.08 23.77
N ASP A 165 6.56 -37.54 24.99
CA ASP A 165 5.32 -37.47 25.73
C ASP A 165 4.34 -36.56 24.94
N PRO A 166 3.23 -37.10 24.42
CA PRO A 166 2.29 -36.33 23.60
C PRO A 166 1.72 -35.12 24.34
N ALA A 167 1.68 -35.17 25.68
CA ALA A 167 1.23 -34.06 26.51
C ALA A 167 2.24 -32.90 26.52
N ALA A 168 3.53 -33.19 26.64
CA ALA A 168 4.59 -32.18 26.62
C ALA A 168 4.73 -31.52 25.23
N GLU A 169 4.52 -32.28 24.15
CA GLU A 169 4.49 -31.73 22.79
C GLU A 169 3.24 -30.86 22.56
N ALA A 170 2.07 -31.27 23.05
CA ALA A 170 0.85 -30.48 22.96
C ALA A 170 0.96 -29.16 23.74
N GLU A 171 1.55 -29.18 24.93
CA GLU A 171 1.82 -27.97 25.72
C GLU A 171 2.83 -27.04 25.03
N ALA A 172 3.90 -27.58 24.45
CA ALA A 172 4.87 -26.79 23.68
C ALA A 172 4.24 -26.15 22.42
N LEU A 173 3.40 -26.89 21.70
CA LEU A 173 2.67 -26.37 20.53
C LEU A 173 1.66 -25.29 20.92
N ALA A 174 0.95 -25.46 22.05
CA ALA A 174 0.02 -24.45 22.55
C ALA A 174 0.73 -23.17 23.00
N ALA A 175 1.88 -23.30 23.68
CA ALA A 175 2.70 -22.16 24.06
C ALA A 175 3.25 -21.42 22.82
N ALA A 176 3.75 -22.16 21.82
CA ALA A 176 4.23 -21.58 20.56
C ALA A 176 3.11 -20.89 19.77
N ALA A 177 1.90 -21.48 19.72
CA ALA A 177 0.74 -20.87 19.07
C ALA A 177 0.31 -19.57 19.78
N THR A 178 0.35 -19.54 21.11
CA THR A 178 0.03 -18.34 21.90
C THR A 178 1.05 -17.23 21.67
N ALA A 179 2.34 -17.56 21.67
CA ALA A 179 3.40 -16.61 21.38
C ALA A 179 3.28 -16.04 19.96
N LYS A 180 2.97 -16.89 18.97
CA LYS A 180 2.73 -16.45 17.59
C LYS A 180 1.52 -15.53 17.50
N ALA A 181 0.40 -15.87 18.14
CA ALA A 181 -0.80 -15.03 18.12
C ALA A 181 -0.55 -13.64 18.73
N ALA A 182 0.20 -13.55 19.82
CA ALA A 182 0.58 -12.26 20.41
C ALA A 182 1.48 -11.43 19.49
N ALA A 183 2.43 -12.08 18.79
CA ALA A 183 3.28 -11.40 17.81
C ALA A 183 2.48 -10.92 16.60
N ASP A 184 1.59 -11.76 16.07
CA ASP A 184 0.71 -11.41 14.95
C ASP A 184 -0.23 -10.24 15.31
N GLU A 185 -0.73 -10.19 16.55
CA GLU A 185 -1.56 -9.09 17.04
C GLU A 185 -0.77 -7.76 17.09
N GLU A 186 0.46 -7.78 17.57
CA GLU A 186 1.30 -6.57 17.64
C GLU A 186 1.66 -6.06 16.23
N LEU A 187 2.01 -6.96 15.32
CA LEU A 187 2.25 -6.62 13.91
C LEU A 187 1.00 -6.03 13.25
N ASN A 188 -0.16 -6.64 13.52
CA ASN A 188 -1.44 -6.17 13.01
C ASN A 188 -1.77 -4.75 13.52
N LYS A 189 -1.49 -4.44 14.80
CA LYS A 189 -1.61 -3.08 15.36
C LYS A 189 -0.64 -2.09 14.72
N ALA A 190 0.64 -2.47 14.58
CA ALA A 190 1.63 -1.63 13.92
C ALA A 190 1.25 -1.31 12.46
N GLN A 191 0.74 -2.30 11.73
CA GLN A 191 0.24 -2.11 10.37
C GLN A 191 -0.99 -1.20 10.35
N ALA A 192 -1.92 -1.37 11.30
CA ALA A 192 -3.11 -0.52 11.41
C ALA A 192 -2.72 0.95 11.62
N GLU A 193 -1.80 1.25 12.54
CA GLU A 193 -1.36 2.63 12.79
C GLU A 193 -0.72 3.28 11.55
N ARG A 194 0.11 2.53 10.80
CA ARG A 194 0.69 3.02 9.53
C ARG A 194 -0.39 3.33 8.50
N ILE A 195 -1.38 2.45 8.35
CA ILE A 195 -2.49 2.65 7.42
C ILE A 195 -3.38 3.83 7.85
N PHE A 196 -3.69 3.93 9.15
CA PHE A 196 -4.50 5.01 9.70
C PHE A 196 -3.83 6.36 9.50
N ALA A 197 -2.52 6.47 9.72
CA ALA A 197 -1.78 7.70 9.46
C ALA A 197 -1.89 8.14 7.98
N ARG A 198 -1.91 7.20 7.02
CA ARG A 198 -2.13 7.51 5.60
C ARG A 198 -3.56 7.96 5.31
N ILE A 199 -4.57 7.31 5.91
CA ILE A 199 -5.97 7.70 5.77
C ILE A 199 -6.22 9.09 6.38
N GLU A 200 -5.66 9.38 7.56
CA GLU A 200 -5.75 10.70 8.21
C GLU A 200 -5.08 11.80 7.38
N SER A 201 -3.91 11.51 6.81
CA SER A 201 -3.23 12.42 5.88
C SER A 201 -4.10 12.71 4.65
N ALA A 202 -4.76 11.69 4.09
CA ALA A 202 -5.68 11.82 2.96
C ALA A 202 -6.91 12.68 3.31
N ILE A 203 -7.50 12.46 4.49
CA ILE A 203 -8.64 13.24 4.99
C ILE A 203 -8.22 14.70 5.18
N SER A 204 -7.06 14.93 5.80
CA SER A 204 -6.53 16.27 6.05
C SER A 204 -6.27 17.00 4.73
N PHE A 205 -5.67 16.34 3.75
CA PHE A 205 -5.46 16.88 2.41
C PHE A 205 -6.78 17.22 1.71
N ALA A 206 -7.78 16.34 1.78
CA ALA A 206 -9.11 16.60 1.19
C ALA A 206 -9.77 17.83 1.85
N GLN A 207 -9.69 17.97 3.18
CA GLN A 207 -10.22 19.13 3.91
C GLN A 207 -9.50 20.43 3.51
N GLN A 208 -8.17 20.41 3.37
CA GLN A 208 -7.38 21.54 2.88
C GLN A 208 -7.79 21.96 1.46
N ASN A 209 -8.18 20.98 0.63
CA ASN A 209 -8.76 21.19 -0.70
C ASN A 209 -10.27 21.47 -0.67
N LYS A 210 -10.79 21.98 0.46
CA LYS A 210 -12.18 22.45 0.65
C LYS A 210 -13.25 21.36 0.51
N ALA A 211 -12.90 20.08 0.67
CA ALA A 211 -13.89 19.01 0.74
C ALA A 211 -14.65 19.08 2.08
N ARG A 212 -15.91 19.53 2.02
CA ARG A 212 -16.79 19.66 3.20
C ARG A 212 -17.51 18.34 3.58
N SER A 213 -17.60 17.44 2.62
CA SER A 213 -18.14 16.08 2.78
C SER A 213 -17.15 15.09 2.20
N ILE A 214 -16.78 14.08 2.98
CA ILE A 214 -15.88 13.03 2.54
C ILE A 214 -16.62 11.69 2.54
N VAL A 215 -16.47 10.93 1.45
CA VAL A 215 -16.87 9.53 1.36
C VAL A 215 -15.62 8.68 1.31
N LEU A 216 -15.49 7.74 2.24
CA LEU A 216 -14.39 6.76 2.22
C LEU A 216 -14.84 5.54 1.42
N ILE A 217 -14.09 5.17 0.39
CA ILE A 217 -14.34 4.00 -0.46
C ILE A 217 -13.17 3.04 -0.27
N GLY A 218 -13.41 1.88 0.32
CA GLY A 218 -12.39 0.84 0.42
C GLY A 218 -12.64 -0.28 -0.58
N HIS A 219 -11.61 -0.72 -1.29
CA HIS A 219 -11.65 -1.88 -2.19
C HIS A 219 -10.92 -3.07 -1.56
N SER A 220 -11.48 -4.28 -1.65
CA SER A 220 -10.87 -5.51 -1.11
C SER A 220 -10.51 -5.35 0.40
N SER A 221 -9.25 -5.52 0.81
CA SER A 221 -8.80 -5.26 2.19
C SER A 221 -8.79 -3.79 2.58
N GLY A 222 -8.76 -2.86 1.62
CA GLY A 222 -8.97 -1.43 1.87
C GLY A 222 -10.34 -1.14 2.49
N ALA A 223 -11.36 -1.96 2.19
CA ALA A 223 -12.67 -1.89 2.84
C ALA A 223 -12.60 -2.27 4.33
N TYR A 224 -11.79 -3.29 4.66
CA TYR A 224 -11.53 -3.68 6.04
C TYR A 224 -10.82 -2.56 6.80
N TRP A 225 -9.74 -2.01 6.23
CA TRP A 225 -8.97 -0.94 6.85
C TRP A 225 -9.79 0.34 7.04
N ALA A 226 -10.61 0.70 6.05
CA ALA A 226 -11.53 1.83 6.15
C ALA A 226 -12.57 1.64 7.27
N ALA A 227 -13.15 0.43 7.39
CA ALA A 227 -14.10 0.13 8.46
C ALA A 227 -13.44 0.16 9.85
N ARG A 228 -12.22 -0.38 9.97
CA ARG A 228 -11.47 -0.36 11.22
C ARG A 228 -11.07 1.05 11.63
N PHE A 229 -10.56 1.84 10.68
CA PHE A 229 -10.24 3.25 10.88
C PHE A 229 -11.45 4.01 11.44
N LEU A 230 -12.64 3.83 10.88
CA LEU A 230 -13.84 4.54 11.32
C LEU A 230 -14.38 4.08 12.69
N ASN A 231 -14.03 2.88 13.14
CA ASN A 231 -14.33 2.41 14.50
C ASN A 231 -13.35 2.97 15.54
N GLU A 232 -12.06 3.05 15.20
CA GLU A 232 -11.00 3.42 16.15
C GLU A 232 -10.62 4.91 16.12
N ARG A 233 -10.83 5.58 14.99
CA ARG A 233 -10.44 6.97 14.68
C ARG A 233 -11.60 7.68 14.00
N THR A 234 -12.65 7.99 14.76
CA THR A 234 -13.84 8.67 14.21
C THR A 234 -13.47 10.05 13.66
N SER A 235 -13.79 10.32 12.39
CA SER A 235 -13.63 11.64 11.78
C SER A 235 -14.99 12.22 11.38
N PRO A 236 -15.38 13.42 11.88
CA PRO A 236 -16.66 14.03 11.53
C PRO A 236 -16.74 14.47 10.06
N ALA A 237 -15.60 14.54 9.36
CA ALA A 237 -15.57 14.88 7.94
C ALA A 237 -16.04 13.73 7.04
N VAL A 238 -15.88 12.48 7.50
CA VAL A 238 -16.28 11.28 6.75
C VAL A 238 -17.76 10.99 7.04
N GLN A 239 -18.61 11.15 6.03
CA GLN A 239 -20.06 11.04 6.18
C GLN A 239 -20.60 9.67 5.78
N LYS A 240 -19.92 8.98 4.87
CA LYS A 240 -20.33 7.67 4.34
C LYS A 240 -19.11 6.76 4.14
N LEU A 241 -19.34 5.46 4.33
CA LEU A 241 -18.40 4.39 3.97
C LEU A 241 -18.97 3.55 2.84
N VAL A 242 -18.16 3.32 1.81
CA VAL A 242 -18.43 2.35 0.75
C VAL A 242 -17.38 1.25 0.85
N MET A 243 -17.84 0.02 1.00
CA MET A 243 -17.04 -1.19 0.99
C MET A 243 -17.26 -1.90 -0.33
N LEU A 244 -16.21 -2.06 -1.13
CA LEU A 244 -16.26 -2.73 -2.44
C LEU A 244 -15.54 -4.08 -2.35
N ALA A 245 -16.26 -5.16 -2.60
CA ALA A 245 -15.73 -6.52 -2.58
C ALA A 245 -14.88 -6.81 -1.32
N ALA A 246 -15.38 -6.41 -0.15
CA ALA A 246 -14.60 -6.39 1.08
C ALA A 246 -14.01 -7.75 1.46
N ARG A 247 -12.70 -7.76 1.74
CA ARG A 247 -11.93 -8.93 2.18
C ARG A 247 -11.17 -8.59 3.44
N GLU A 248 -11.01 -9.56 4.33
CA GLU A 248 -10.15 -9.40 5.51
C GLU A 248 -8.70 -9.72 5.12
N PRO A 249 -7.72 -8.93 5.58
CA PRO A 249 -6.31 -9.29 5.43
C PRO A 249 -5.98 -10.56 6.24
N VAL A 250 -4.82 -11.15 5.98
CA VAL A 250 -4.33 -12.30 6.75
C VAL A 250 -4.16 -11.88 8.22
N ASN A 251 -4.61 -12.72 9.15
CA ASN A 251 -4.57 -12.44 10.60
C ASN A 251 -5.31 -11.15 11.01
N ALA A 252 -6.43 -10.83 10.34
CA ALA A 252 -7.25 -9.68 10.69
C ALA A 252 -7.83 -9.79 12.11
N ALA A 253 -7.53 -8.80 12.95
CA ALA A 253 -8.13 -8.62 14.27
C ALA A 253 -8.39 -7.13 14.54
N PRO A 254 -9.61 -6.71 14.89
CA PRO A 254 -10.85 -7.50 14.98
C PRO A 254 -11.41 -7.91 13.61
N SER A 255 -12.39 -8.83 13.57
CA SER A 255 -13.09 -9.22 12.33
C SER A 255 -14.02 -8.10 11.84
N LEU A 256 -14.17 -7.99 10.53
CA LEU A 256 -15.12 -7.12 9.86
C LEU A 256 -16.57 -7.39 10.29
N LEU A 257 -16.89 -8.64 10.63
CA LEU A 257 -18.22 -9.02 11.14
C LEU A 257 -18.56 -8.29 12.44
N ASP A 258 -17.59 -8.16 13.34
CA ASP A 258 -17.75 -7.53 14.64
C ASP A 258 -17.71 -6.00 14.55
N MET A 259 -16.96 -5.47 13.56
CA MET A 259 -16.80 -4.05 13.31
C MET A 259 -18.02 -3.40 12.66
N VAL A 260 -18.66 -4.08 11.71
CA VAL A 260 -19.77 -3.50 10.93
C VAL A 260 -20.92 -2.97 11.81
N PRO A 261 -21.39 -3.70 12.84
CA PRO A 261 -22.45 -3.23 13.73
C PRO A 261 -22.08 -1.98 14.55
N GLN A 262 -20.79 -1.68 14.71
CA GLN A 262 -20.29 -0.57 15.54
C GLN A 262 -20.11 0.74 14.76
N LEU A 263 -20.20 0.68 13.43
CA LEU A 263 -20.03 1.83 12.54
C LEU A 263 -21.11 2.89 12.79
N LYS A 264 -20.65 4.11 13.08
CA LYS A 264 -21.50 5.29 13.37
C LYS A 264 -21.86 6.10 12.13
N ILE A 265 -21.51 5.63 10.94
CA ILE A 265 -21.87 6.26 9.66
C ILE A 265 -22.59 5.30 8.72
N LYS A 266 -23.34 5.86 7.77
CA LYS A 266 -24.01 5.07 6.73
C LYS A 266 -22.99 4.30 5.91
N THR A 267 -23.27 3.00 5.75
CA THR A 267 -22.33 2.07 5.12
C THR A 267 -23.02 1.26 4.03
N ALA A 268 -22.37 1.15 2.88
CA ALA A 268 -22.77 0.22 1.82
C ALA A 268 -21.71 -0.84 1.58
N ASP A 269 -22.13 -2.10 1.48
CA ASP A 269 -21.32 -3.26 1.14
C ASP A 269 -21.69 -3.75 -0.27
N PHE A 270 -20.81 -3.51 -1.24
CA PHE A 270 -20.98 -3.92 -2.62
C PHE A 270 -20.33 -5.28 -2.84
N ILE A 271 -21.14 -6.27 -3.22
CA ILE A 271 -20.72 -7.67 -3.32
C ILE A 271 -21.03 -8.25 -4.69
N TYR A 272 -20.17 -9.12 -5.22
CA TYR A 272 -20.44 -9.82 -6.48
C TYR A 272 -21.39 -11.01 -6.25
N LYS A 273 -22.46 -11.12 -7.04
CA LYS A 273 -23.51 -12.13 -6.85
C LYS A 273 -23.15 -13.54 -7.32
N ASN A 274 -22.06 -13.67 -8.08
CA ASN A 274 -21.71 -14.90 -8.80
C ASN A 274 -21.27 -16.04 -7.87
N SER A 275 -20.96 -15.76 -6.60
CA SER A 275 -20.68 -16.79 -5.59
C SER A 275 -21.32 -16.44 -4.25
N PRO A 276 -21.85 -17.41 -3.50
CA PRO A 276 -22.45 -17.16 -2.21
C PRO A 276 -21.39 -16.70 -1.21
N ASP A 277 -21.34 -15.40 -0.94
CA ASP A 277 -20.48 -14.84 0.09
C ASP A 277 -21.15 -14.94 1.46
N GLN A 278 -20.76 -15.96 2.23
CA GLN A 278 -21.29 -16.18 3.58
C GLN A 278 -20.85 -15.10 4.57
N ALA A 279 -19.64 -14.56 4.40
CA ALA A 279 -19.14 -13.48 5.25
C ALA A 279 -19.97 -12.21 5.02
N ALA A 280 -20.26 -11.86 3.78
CA ALA A 280 -21.17 -10.76 3.44
C ALA A 280 -22.58 -10.94 3.99
N LYS A 281 -23.14 -12.15 3.90
CA LYS A 281 -24.45 -12.46 4.49
C LYS A 281 -24.42 -12.31 6.01
N ALA A 282 -23.38 -12.80 6.67
CA ALA A 282 -23.19 -12.67 8.10
C ALA A 282 -23.11 -11.20 8.52
N ARG A 283 -22.33 -10.37 7.80
CA ARG A 283 -22.24 -8.91 8.03
C ARG A 283 -23.60 -8.22 7.93
N LEU A 284 -24.39 -8.54 6.91
CA LEU A 284 -25.75 -8.00 6.75
C LEU A 284 -26.68 -8.43 7.89
N GLN A 285 -26.57 -9.68 8.35
CA GLN A 285 -27.38 -10.16 9.46
C GLN A 285 -26.96 -9.53 10.79
N ALA A 286 -25.66 -9.36 11.03
CA ALA A 286 -25.13 -8.72 12.23
C ALA A 286 -25.55 -7.24 12.30
N SER A 287 -25.46 -6.50 11.19
CA SER A 287 -25.88 -5.10 11.15
C SER A 287 -27.38 -4.92 11.39
N LYS A 288 -28.23 -5.84 10.90
CA LYS A 288 -29.69 -5.84 11.18
C LYS A 288 -30.03 -6.07 12.65
N ARG A 289 -29.16 -6.73 13.42
CA ARG A 289 -29.37 -6.97 14.87
C ARG A 289 -28.99 -5.77 15.71
N ALA A 290 -28.16 -4.86 15.18
CA ALA A 290 -27.74 -3.65 15.87
C ALA A 290 -28.57 -2.44 15.43
N LYS A 291 -28.75 -1.47 16.33
CA LYS A 291 -29.26 -0.15 15.96
C LYS A 291 -28.10 0.68 15.43
N GLY A 292 -28.27 1.29 14.27
CA GLY A 292 -27.22 2.09 13.65
C GLY A 292 -27.75 3.00 12.54
N PRO A 293 -26.88 3.83 11.96
CA PRO A 293 -27.22 4.83 10.93
C PRO A 293 -27.71 4.21 9.59
N GLY A 294 -27.46 2.92 9.39
CA GLY A 294 -27.91 2.16 8.23
C GLY A 294 -26.77 1.42 7.54
N PHE A 295 -26.97 0.12 7.32
CA PHE A 295 -26.10 -0.75 6.55
C PHE A 295 -26.89 -1.35 5.39
N THR A 296 -26.39 -1.18 4.18
CA THR A 296 -27.03 -1.69 2.96
C THR A 296 -26.07 -2.58 2.18
N GLN A 297 -26.59 -3.68 1.62
CA GLN A 297 -25.80 -4.57 0.78
C GLN A 297 -26.31 -4.50 -0.65
N ILE A 298 -25.42 -4.20 -1.59
CA ILE A 298 -25.76 -3.98 -2.99
C ILE A 298 -25.02 -5.00 -3.85
N GLY A 299 -25.77 -5.87 -4.53
CA GLY A 299 -25.16 -6.92 -5.34
C GLY A 299 -24.77 -6.44 -6.74
N LEU A 300 -23.49 -6.55 -7.08
CA LEU A 300 -22.89 -6.38 -8.40
C LEU A 300 -22.96 -7.68 -9.22
N ILE A 301 -22.94 -7.54 -10.54
CA ILE A 301 -22.86 -8.65 -11.48
C ILE A 301 -21.46 -8.61 -12.10
N ASN A 302 -20.71 -9.71 -12.03
CA ASN A 302 -19.47 -9.83 -12.81
C ASN A 302 -19.83 -10.11 -14.28
N ILE A 303 -19.23 -9.35 -15.19
CA ILE A 303 -19.50 -9.45 -16.63
C ILE A 303 -18.24 -9.97 -17.30
N VAL A 304 -18.09 -11.30 -17.28
CA VAL A 304 -16.94 -11.99 -17.86
C VAL A 304 -16.74 -11.57 -19.31
N GLY A 305 -15.53 -11.11 -19.62
CA GLY A 305 -15.15 -10.66 -20.97
C GLY A 305 -15.60 -9.25 -21.34
N ASN A 306 -16.16 -8.47 -20.41
CA ASN A 306 -16.49 -7.06 -20.62
C ASN A 306 -16.29 -6.23 -19.35
N GLU A 307 -15.01 -6.00 -19.03
CA GLU A 307 -14.57 -5.21 -17.87
C GLU A 307 -15.13 -3.79 -17.91
N ASP A 308 -15.17 -3.13 -19.08
CA ASP A 308 -15.70 -1.77 -19.21
C ASP A 308 -17.16 -1.65 -18.74
N THR A 309 -18.01 -2.62 -19.12
CA THR A 309 -19.43 -2.63 -18.70
C THR A 309 -19.55 -2.97 -17.22
N GLU A 310 -18.69 -3.85 -16.70
CA GLU A 310 -18.63 -4.17 -15.28
C GLU A 310 -18.25 -2.93 -14.44
N GLN A 311 -17.19 -2.23 -14.82
CA GLN A 311 -16.72 -1.01 -14.16
C GLN A 311 -17.74 0.13 -14.28
N GLU A 312 -18.45 0.23 -15.41
CA GLU A 312 -19.55 1.19 -15.58
C GLU A 312 -20.74 0.87 -14.65
N GLN A 313 -21.13 -0.41 -14.53
CA GLN A 313 -22.14 -0.82 -13.56
C GLN A 313 -21.71 -0.48 -12.12
N LEU A 314 -20.47 -0.82 -11.75
CA LEU A 314 -19.93 -0.54 -10.43
C LEU A 314 -20.02 0.95 -10.14
N PHE A 315 -19.49 1.80 -11.03
CA PHE A 315 -19.53 3.24 -10.89
C PHE A 315 -20.96 3.77 -10.72
N ARG A 316 -21.90 3.37 -11.58
CA ARG A 316 -23.30 3.85 -11.51
C ARG A 316 -23.96 3.52 -10.18
N ARG A 317 -23.74 2.31 -9.66
CA ARG A 317 -24.35 1.88 -8.40
C ARG A 317 -23.70 2.54 -7.20
N VAL A 318 -22.38 2.69 -7.19
CA VAL A 318 -21.67 3.40 -6.12
C VAL A 318 -22.10 4.87 -6.10
N ARG A 319 -22.07 5.55 -7.25
CA ARG A 319 -22.55 6.93 -7.40
C ARG A 319 -24.00 7.06 -6.93
N GLY A 320 -24.90 6.21 -7.42
CA GLY A 320 -26.31 6.29 -7.07
C GLY A 320 -26.58 6.18 -5.56
N TRP A 321 -25.77 5.40 -4.85
CA TRP A 321 -25.85 5.31 -3.39
C TRP A 321 -25.21 6.50 -2.67
N ILE A 322 -24.08 7.01 -3.18
CA ILE A 322 -23.42 8.21 -2.63
C ILE A 322 -24.31 9.44 -2.77
N ASP A 323 -24.95 9.63 -3.93
CA ASP A 323 -25.80 10.78 -4.22
C ASP A 323 -27.22 10.64 -3.62
N ALA A 324 -27.58 9.45 -3.11
CA ALA A 324 -28.88 9.23 -2.48
C ALA A 324 -29.05 10.17 -1.28
N LYS A 325 -30.07 11.03 -1.36
CA LYS A 325 -30.47 11.91 -0.28
C LYS A 325 -31.09 11.08 0.84
N GLU A 326 -30.83 11.48 2.08
CA GLU A 326 -31.49 10.86 3.22
C GLU A 326 -32.98 11.20 3.17
N GLU A 327 -33.84 10.18 3.12
CA GLU A 327 -35.27 10.39 3.41
C GLU A 327 -35.37 10.90 4.85
N LYS A 328 -35.93 12.10 4.99
CA LYS A 328 -36.19 12.75 6.29
C LYS A 328 -37.35 12.09 7.01
#